data_AF-A0A1F5A5F1-F1
#
_entry.id   AF-A0A1F5A5F1-F1
#
_cell.length_a   1.000
_cell.length_b   1.000
_cell.length_c   1.000
_cell.angle_alpha   90.00
_cell.angle_beta   90.00
_cell.angle_gamma   90.00
#
_symmetry.space_group_name_H-M   'P 1'
#
loop_
_entity.id
_entity.type
_entity.pdbx_description
1 polymer ?
#
loop_
_entity_poly.entity_id
_entity_poly.type
_entity_poly.pdbx_seq_one_letter_code
_entity_poly.pdbx_strand_id
1 'polypeptide(L)'
;MSKQLHKNFTDDQVKSLFKKYSKGEIKLNYVLQILRIKRSRFFELLAKYRKDPDNFSIQYERKTINRKTNPDIEKNILKELKTNLKSDSGIEIIF
;
A
#
# COMPACT_ATOMS: atom_id res chain seq x y z
N MET A 1 3.12 21.98 -1.86
CA MET A 1 2.14 20.86 -1.91
C MET A 1 2.91 19.54 -1.98
N SER A 2 3.02 18.80 -0.87
CA SER A 2 3.67 17.48 -0.85
C SER A 2 2.79 16.45 -1.56
N LYS A 3 3.14 16.11 -2.81
CA LYS A 3 2.51 14.98 -3.49
C LYS A 3 2.80 13.71 -2.69
N GLN A 4 1.75 13.07 -2.20
CA GLN A 4 1.86 11.86 -1.40
C GLN A 4 2.27 10.69 -2.28
N LEU A 5 3.34 9.98 -1.90
CA LEU A 5 3.91 8.86 -2.66
C LEU A 5 2.85 7.79 -2.99
N HIS A 6 1.96 7.50 -2.04
CA HIS A 6 0.90 6.50 -2.17
C HIS A 6 -0.21 6.84 -3.17
N LYS A 7 -0.27 8.08 -3.68
CA LYS A 7 -1.25 8.45 -4.71
C LYS A 7 -0.80 8.08 -6.12
N ASN A 8 0.50 7.90 -6.33
CA ASN A 8 1.09 7.73 -7.66
C ASN A 8 1.75 6.36 -7.85
N PHE A 9 2.02 5.65 -6.76
CA PHE A 9 2.72 4.38 -6.79
C PHE A 9 2.00 3.35 -5.92
N THR A 10 2.03 2.09 -6.33
CA THR A 10 1.61 0.96 -5.51
C THR A 10 2.77 0.43 -4.67
N ASP A 11 2.45 -0.34 -3.63
CA ASP A 11 3.47 -1.00 -2.79
C ASP A 11 4.40 -1.86 -3.65
N ASP A 12 3.85 -2.64 -4.58
CA ASP A 12 4.62 -3.53 -5.47
C ASP A 12 5.55 -2.79 -6.43
N GLN A 13 5.13 -1.64 -6.96
CA GLN A 13 5.99 -0.80 -7.81
C GLN A 13 7.20 -0.30 -7.03
N VAL A 14 7.00 0.10 -5.77
CA VAL A 14 8.09 0.56 -4.90
C VAL A 14 8.98 -0.62 -4.48
N LYS A 15 8.40 -1.78 -4.15
CA LYS A 15 9.16 -3.02 -3.87
C LYS A 15 10.05 -3.40 -5.05
N SER A 16 9.54 -3.34 -6.28
CA SER A 16 10.31 -3.63 -7.49
C SER A 16 11.51 -2.69 -7.66
N LEU A 17 11.33 -1.37 -7.45
CA LEU A 17 12.43 -0.41 -7.47
C LEU A 17 13.48 -0.69 -6.38
N PHE A 18 13.06 -1.02 -5.16
CA PHE A 18 13.97 -1.35 -4.08
C PHE A 18 14.71 -2.67 -4.31
N LYS A 19 14.08 -3.67 -4.94
CA LYS A 19 14.72 -4.92 -5.35
C LYS A 19 15.83 -4.65 -6.37
N LYS A 20 15.54 -3.88 -7.43
CA LYS A 20 16.53 -3.49 -8.44
C LYS A 20 17.69 -2.68 -7.85
N TYR A 21 17.37 -1.72 -6.97
CA TYR A 21 18.39 -0.94 -6.27
C TYR A 21 19.28 -1.83 -5.38
N SER A 22 18.70 -2.76 -4.64
CA SER A 22 19.44 -3.67 -3.74
C SER A 22 20.35 -4.64 -4.51
N LYS A 23 20.02 -4.95 -5.76
CA LYS A 23 20.87 -5.71 -6.68
C LYS A 23 21.94 -4.86 -7.39
N GLY A 24 21.93 -3.54 -7.22
CA GLY A 24 22.83 -2.63 -7.92
C GLY A 24 22.48 -2.36 -9.39
N GLU A 25 21.32 -2.81 -9.86
CA GLU A 25 20.88 -2.66 -11.26
C GLU A 25 20.53 -1.21 -11.60
N ILE A 26 20.13 -0.41 -10.61
CA ILE A 26 19.74 1.00 -10.78
C ILE A 26 20.40 1.90 -9.74
N LYS A 27 20.73 3.13 -10.16
CA LYS A 27 21.36 4.14 -9.30
C LYS A 27 20.35 4.80 -8.36
N LEU A 28 20.82 5.24 -7.19
CA LEU A 28 20.01 5.98 -6.22
C LEU A 28 19.32 7.20 -6.84
N ASN A 29 20.03 8.02 -7.60
CA ASN A 29 19.50 9.25 -8.20
C ASN A 29 18.29 8.96 -9.11
N TYR A 30 18.31 7.85 -9.83
CA TYR A 30 17.20 7.43 -10.70
C TYR A 30 15.95 7.11 -9.88
N VAL A 31 16.10 6.35 -8.78
CA VAL A 31 14.97 6.01 -7.91
C VAL A 31 14.40 7.25 -7.21
N LEU A 32 15.25 8.17 -6.75
CA LEU A 32 14.81 9.43 -6.14
C LEU A 32 14.03 10.31 -7.11
N GLN A 33 14.43 10.36 -8.39
CA GLN A 33 13.72 11.10 -9.43
C GLN A 33 12.36 10.49 -9.73
N ILE A 34 12.26 9.16 -9.85
CA ILE A 34 11.00 8.45 -10.09
C ILE A 34 10.03 8.65 -8.93
N LEU A 35 10.48 8.33 -7.71
CA LEU A 35 9.64 8.39 -6.52
C LEU A 35 9.37 9.83 -6.07
N ARG A 36 10.16 10.81 -6.55
CA ARG A 36 10.07 12.23 -6.19
C ARG A 36 10.11 12.45 -4.67
N ILE A 37 10.95 11.68 -3.98
CA ILE A 37 11.15 11.74 -2.52
C ILE A 37 12.56 12.22 -2.16
N LYS A 38 12.69 12.74 -0.93
CA LYS A 38 13.99 13.08 -0.36
C LYS A 38 14.79 11.82 -0.03
N ARG A 39 16.12 11.96 -0.01
CA ARG A 39 17.07 10.88 0.32
C ARG A 39 16.80 10.25 1.69
N SER A 40 16.44 11.05 2.70
CA SER A 40 16.08 10.54 4.04
C SER A 40 14.93 9.54 4.00
N ARG A 41 13.80 9.95 3.40
CA ARG A 41 12.61 9.11 3.23
C ARG A 41 12.88 7.85 2.42
N PHE A 42 13.75 7.93 1.41
CA PHE A 42 14.17 6.75 0.66
C PHE A 42 14.82 5.70 1.57
N PHE A 43 15.78 6.10 2.41
CA PHE A 43 16.45 5.17 3.30
C PHE A 43 15.55 4.64 4.41
N GLU A 44 14.62 5.45 4.93
CA GLU A 44 13.60 4.99 5.87
C GLU A 44 12.72 3.88 5.25
N LEU A 45 12.22 4.11 4.03
CA LEU A 45 11.42 3.12 3.32
C LEU A 45 12.22 1.88 2.95
N LEU A 46 13.47 2.04 2.52
CA LEU A 46 14.37 0.94 2.21
C LEU A 46 14.66 0.08 3.45
N ALA A 47 14.86 0.69 4.61
CA ALA A 47 15.04 -0.02 5.87
C ALA A 47 13.80 -0.85 6.23
N LYS A 48 12.59 -0.27 6.08
CA LYS A 48 11.33 -1.01 6.28
C LYS A 48 11.20 -2.19 5.34
N TYR A 49 11.47 -1.97 4.05
CA TYR A 49 11.44 -3.02 3.02
C TYR A 49 12.43 -4.15 3.32
N ARG A 50 13.65 -3.82 3.78
CA ARG A 50 14.66 -4.83 4.15
C ARG A 50 14.30 -5.62 5.40
N LYS A 51 13.54 -5.01 6.32
CA LYS A 51 13.11 -5.66 7.56
C LYS A 51 12.01 -6.69 7.29
N ASP A 52 11.03 -6.32 6.48
CA ASP A 52 9.90 -7.18 6.13
C ASP A 52 9.39 -6.83 4.73
N PRO A 53 9.91 -7.49 3.68
CA PRO A 53 9.51 -7.23 2.30
C PRO A 53 8.05 -7.58 2.02
N ASP A 54 7.51 -8.60 2.70
CA ASP A 54 6.18 -9.14 2.44
C ASP A 54 5.12 -8.17 2.98
N ASN A 55 5.31 -7.69 4.22
CA ASN A 55 4.41 -6.71 4.86
C ASN A 55 4.78 -5.25 4.57
N PHE A 56 5.71 -4.97 3.67
CA PHE A 56 6.07 -3.60 3.33
C PHE A 56 4.90 -2.85 2.66
N SER A 57 4.59 -1.66 3.19
CA SER A 57 3.64 -0.72 2.59
C SER A 57 4.14 0.73 2.63
N ILE A 58 3.83 1.49 1.59
CA ILE A 58 4.05 2.94 1.51
C ILE A 58 2.88 3.76 2.05
N GLN A 59 1.77 3.09 2.38
CA GLN A 59 0.59 3.73 2.94
C GLN A 59 0.95 4.42 4.26
N TYR A 60 0.39 5.61 4.45
CA TYR A 60 0.58 6.36 5.68
C TYR A 60 -0.47 5.90 6.70
N GLU A 61 -0.07 5.04 7.62
CA GLU A 61 -0.91 4.69 8.77
C GLU A 61 -0.92 5.84 9.78
N ARG A 62 -2.04 6.58 9.83
CA ARG A 62 -2.26 7.58 10.87
C ARG A 62 -2.56 6.85 12.18
N LYS A 63 -1.63 6.86 13.13
CA LYS A 63 -1.81 6.25 14.46
C LYS A 63 -2.91 6.89 15.31
N THR A 64 -3.32 8.12 15.00
CA THR A 64 -4.37 8.83 15.72
C THR A 64 -5.74 8.63 15.06
N ILE A 65 -6.45 7.61 15.52
CA ILE A 65 -7.89 7.43 15.26
C ILE A 65 -8.63 8.47 16.12
N ASN A 66 -8.76 9.71 15.64
CA ASN A 66 -9.54 10.75 16.32
C ASN A 66 -11.07 10.57 16.15
N ARG A 67 -11.48 9.70 15.23
CA ARG A 67 -12.89 9.41 14.95
C ARG A 67 -13.02 7.90 14.82
N LYS A 68 -13.33 7.22 15.93
CA LYS A 68 -13.83 5.86 15.82
C LYS A 68 -15.15 5.94 15.06
N THR A 69 -15.26 5.25 13.93
CA THR A 69 -16.58 4.91 13.38
C THR A 69 -17.30 4.11 14.46
N ASN A 70 -18.55 4.47 14.76
CA ASN A 70 -19.33 3.74 15.75
C ASN A 70 -19.30 2.24 15.38
N PRO A 71 -18.94 1.32 16.29
CA PRO A 71 -18.91 -0.12 16.02
C PRO A 71 -20.19 -0.66 15.37
N ASP A 72 -21.34 -0.02 15.62
CA ASP A 72 -22.60 -0.37 14.98
C ASP A 72 -22.61 -0.08 13.47
N ILE A 73 -21.96 1.01 13.05
CA ILE A 73 -21.81 1.37 11.63
C ILE A 73 -20.89 0.38 10.93
N GLU A 74 -19.79 -0.02 11.57
CA GLU A 74 -18.86 -1.02 11.03
C GLU A 74 -19.53 -2.38 10.86
N LYS A 75 -20.35 -2.80 11.83
CA LYS A 75 -21.15 -4.04 11.76
C LYS A 75 -22.17 -4.00 10.61
N ASN A 76 -22.81 -2.85 10.38
CA ASN A 76 -23.76 -2.69 9.28
C ASN A 76 -23.08 -2.74 7.92
N ILE A 77 -21.93 -2.07 7.75
CA ILE A 77 -21.13 -2.14 6.51
C ILE A 77 -20.71 -3.59 6.22
N LEU A 78 -20.20 -4.32 7.22
CA LEU A 78 -19.84 -5.73 7.07
C LEU A 78 -21.04 -6.63 6.70
N LYS A 79 -22.22 -6.34 7.24
CA LYS A 79 -23.46 -7.06 6.93
C LYS A 79 -23.89 -6.79 5.48
N GLU A 80 -23.87 -5.55 5.03
CA GLU A 80 -24.24 -5.17 3.66
C GLU A 80 -23.26 -5.72 2.61
N LEU A 81 -21.95 -5.67 2.89
CA LEU A 81 -20.91 -6.27 2.03
C LEU A 81 -21.11 -7.80 1.88
N LYS A 82 -21.38 -8.50 2.99
CA LYS A 82 -21.70 -9.94 2.95
C LYS A 82 -23.00 -10.26 2.21
N THR A 83 -23.93 -9.30 2.16
CA THR A 83 -25.21 -9.48 1.47
C THR A 83 -25.03 -9.33 -0.04
N ASN A 84 -24.21 -8.36 -0.50
CA ASN A 84 -23.88 -8.20 -1.93
C ASN A 84 -23.05 -9.35 -2.51
N LEU A 85 -22.12 -9.93 -1.72
CA LEU A 85 -21.36 -11.11 -2.16
C LEU A 85 -22.24 -12.36 -2.38
N LYS A 86 -23.44 -12.43 -1.79
CA LYS A 86 -24.39 -13.54 -1.97
C LYS A 86 -25.34 -13.33 -3.15
N SER A 87 -25.54 -12.09 -3.62
CA SER A 87 -26.33 -11.83 -4.82
C SER A 87 -25.54 -12.09 -6.10
N ASP A 88 -24.20 -12.02 -6.05
CA ASP A 88 -23.34 -12.27 -7.21
C ASP A 88 -23.00 -13.75 -7.44
N SER A 89 -23.42 -14.67 -6.55
CA SER A 89 -23.26 -16.13 -6.71
C SER A 89 -24.29 -16.75 -7.66
N GLY A 90 -24.64 -16.04 -8.73
CA GLY A 90 -25.51 -16.48 -9.83
C GLY A 90 -24.76 -16.78 -11.13
N ILE A 91 -23.45 -17.02 -11.08
CA ILE A 91 -22.70 -17.53 -12.23
C ILE A 91 -22.35 -19.00 -11.95
N GLU A 92 -23.15 -19.89 -12.53
CA GLU A 92 -22.86 -21.32 -12.63
C GLU A 92 -21.47 -21.52 -13.27
N ILE A 93 -20.54 -22.10 -12.51
CA ILE A 93 -19.38 -22.75 -13.11
C ILE A 93 -19.84 -24.15 -13.50
N ILE A 94 -20.18 -24.33 -14.78
CA ILE A 94 -20.42 -25.64 -15.39
C ILE A 94 -19.06 -26.35 -15.54
N PHE A 95 -19.01 -27.61 -15.08
CA PHE A 95 -17.88 -28.53 -15.19
C PHE A 95 -17.56 -28.90 -16.64
#